data_AF-A0A6F8XMJ6-F1
#
_entry.id   AF-A0A6F8XMJ6-F1
#
_cell.length_a   1.000
_cell.length_b   1.000
_cell.length_c   1.000
_cell.angle_alpha   90.00
_cell.angle_beta   90.00
_cell.angle_gamma   90.00
#
_symmetry.space_group_name_H-M   'P 1'
#
loop_
_entity.id
_entity.type
_entity.pdbx_description
1 polymer ?
#
loop_
_entity_poly.entity_id
_entity_poly.type
_entity_poly.pdbx_seq_one_letter_code
_entity_poly.pdbx_strand_id
1 'polypeptide(L)'
;MHRPEYDAPGYYDLNTPAANAAAAGALGVLYAIGDPGPTQRWVGGHTDIPIAVIPQAQGDALARALRVRPVTVRAGGQPDSPYLYDLALVERGALPANPVYRIKHDKLATVRARYHADTPGQVMHDFRFTAGNFYEPFKLMRFKAPFTRTEYVSPGQWWQVLSYGQPWEGDKNESGMRTYTAGARLVEDHLKAPIYPHQDAGEVALESAGTPQAGVMSMALPLFHTAGGFGIPEGFPPADAVRRVAYWQGDRLLCETTGTWGSCSWKDAPSGVYRATLDTTNWARPAVSTKTHTEWTFNATFDGKVRPVPLVGLDYDVPLDLTNSVRSGPYDVTITAGYQAGYTGTGPFTVDAWVSHDDGRTWSPLGTRRTNAAGQAKFDVRTPRNAKEVTIRVRARDAAGNAIDQTITRAWHSQQRNP
;
A
#
# COMPACT_ATOMS: atom_id res chain seq x y z
N MET A 1 16.31 21.40 10.71
CA MET A 1 15.37 21.89 11.74
C MET A 1 15.69 21.14 13.02
N HIS A 2 16.26 21.82 14.02
CA HIS A 2 16.42 21.26 15.37
C HIS A 2 15.04 21.26 16.02
N ARG A 3 14.51 20.10 16.38
CA ARG A 3 13.25 20.02 17.12
C ARG A 3 13.56 19.99 18.63
N PRO A 4 12.97 20.87 19.45
CA PRO A 4 13.26 20.98 20.89
C PRO A 4 13.02 19.68 21.70
N GLU A 5 12.22 18.76 21.16
CA GLU A 5 11.93 17.44 21.73
C GLU A 5 13.17 16.52 21.82
N TYR A 6 14.26 16.81 21.09
CA TYR A 6 15.52 16.07 21.17
C TYR A 6 16.47 16.55 22.30
N ASP A 7 16.14 17.62 23.01
CA ASP A 7 16.91 18.13 24.15
C ASP A 7 16.47 17.53 25.50
N ALA A 8 15.60 16.51 25.49
CA ALA A 8 15.15 15.81 26.68
C ALA A 8 16.28 14.94 27.30
N PRO A 9 16.41 14.89 28.64
CA PRO A 9 17.40 14.03 29.30
C PRO A 9 17.17 12.56 28.90
N GLY A 10 18.17 11.96 28.23
CA GLY A 10 18.12 10.59 27.71
C GLY A 10 18.26 10.47 26.20
N TYR A 11 18.09 11.57 25.45
CA TYR A 11 18.42 11.66 24.03
C TYR A 11 19.86 12.12 23.83
N TYR A 12 20.63 11.36 23.05
CA TYR A 12 22.02 11.69 22.75
C TYR A 12 22.23 11.61 21.24
N ASP A 13 22.39 12.78 20.61
CA ASP A 13 22.73 12.89 19.20
C ASP A 13 24.21 12.57 18.98
N LEU A 14 24.49 11.57 18.14
CA LEU A 14 25.84 11.16 17.78
C LEU A 14 26.41 11.93 16.57
N ASN A 15 25.67 12.87 15.98
CA ASN A 15 26.14 13.67 14.85
C ASN A 15 27.40 14.47 15.18
N THR A 16 27.41 15.22 16.29
CA THR A 16 28.57 16.07 16.66
C THR A 16 29.83 15.24 16.95
N PRO A 17 29.80 14.18 17.77
CA PRO A 17 30.96 13.29 17.94
C PRO A 17 31.49 12.72 16.62
N ALA A 18 30.59 12.35 15.70
CA ALA A 18 30.98 11.80 14.41
C ALA A 18 31.60 12.85 13.47
N ALA A 19 31.04 14.05 13.43
CA ALA A 19 31.61 15.17 12.67
C ALA A 19 33.02 15.52 13.17
N ASN A 20 33.23 15.55 14.49
CA ASN A 20 34.55 15.79 15.08
C ASN A 20 35.54 14.67 14.73
N ALA A 21 35.11 13.41 14.79
CA ALA A 21 35.95 12.28 14.41
C ALA A 21 36.30 12.31 12.90
N ALA A 22 35.33 12.65 12.05
CA ALA A 22 35.54 12.81 10.61
C ALA A 22 36.55 13.93 10.31
N ALA A 23 36.41 15.08 10.96
CA ALA A 23 37.36 16.20 10.85
C ALA A 23 38.78 15.83 11.31
N ALA A 24 38.90 14.90 12.27
CA ALA A 24 40.17 14.34 12.70
C ALA A 24 40.72 13.22 11.79
N GLY A 25 40.05 12.92 10.67
CA GLY A 25 40.47 11.90 9.70
C GLY A 25 40.09 10.46 10.09
N ALA A 26 39.19 10.27 11.06
CA ALA A 26 38.68 8.95 11.37
C ALA A 26 37.84 8.41 10.20
N LEU A 27 37.89 7.09 9.98
CA LEU A 27 37.13 6.41 8.93
C LEU A 27 35.76 5.89 9.42
N GLY A 28 35.45 6.06 10.71
CA GLY A 28 34.22 5.59 11.35
C GLY A 28 34.31 5.66 12.87
N VAL A 29 33.15 5.53 13.53
CA VAL A 29 33.03 5.58 14.99
C VAL A 29 32.30 4.34 15.50
N LEU A 30 32.89 3.66 16.50
CA LEU A 30 32.20 2.70 17.35
C LEU A 30 31.92 3.34 18.70
N TYR A 31 30.65 3.54 19.02
CA TYR A 31 30.21 4.15 20.27
C TYR A 31 29.78 3.06 21.26
N ALA A 32 30.55 2.87 22.35
CA ALA A 32 30.20 1.94 23.41
C ALA A 32 29.29 2.64 24.44
N ILE A 33 28.11 2.05 24.70
CA ILE A 33 27.18 2.56 25.72
C ILE A 33 27.46 1.88 27.05
N GLY A 34 27.80 2.65 28.08
CA GLY A 34 28.04 2.14 29.44
C GLY A 34 26.94 2.44 30.48
N ASP A 35 25.93 3.23 30.13
CA ASP A 35 24.85 3.60 31.07
C ASP A 35 23.71 2.58 31.04
N PRO A 36 23.08 2.24 32.18
CA PRO A 36 21.91 1.37 32.23
C PRO A 36 20.65 2.05 31.66
N GLY A 37 19.87 1.32 30.87
CA GLY A 37 18.57 1.74 30.33
C GLY A 37 18.52 1.85 28.80
N PRO A 38 17.33 2.03 28.20
CA PRO A 38 17.19 2.26 26.76
C PRO A 38 17.70 3.66 26.45
N THR A 39 18.99 3.78 26.20
CA THR A 39 19.56 5.00 25.68
C THR A 39 19.29 5.05 24.19
N GLN A 40 18.30 5.83 23.78
CA GLN A 40 18.11 6.16 22.37
C GLN A 40 19.31 7.01 21.93
N ARG A 41 20.34 6.32 21.42
CA ARG A 41 21.41 6.93 20.65
C ARG A 41 20.91 7.05 19.22
N TRP A 42 20.78 8.29 18.76
CA TRP A 42 20.29 8.56 17.43
C TRP A 42 21.35 9.32 16.63
N VAL A 43 21.32 9.12 15.33
CA VAL A 43 22.09 9.86 14.36
C VAL A 43 21.05 10.64 13.57
N GLY A 44 20.87 11.91 13.92
CA GLY A 44 19.73 12.69 13.46
C GLY A 44 19.80 13.18 12.02
N GLY A 45 20.94 13.01 11.37
CA GLY A 45 21.21 13.57 10.07
C GLY A 45 22.25 12.77 9.29
N HIS A 46 22.72 13.39 8.21
CA HIS A 46 23.81 12.83 7.43
C HIS A 46 25.11 12.87 8.23
N THR A 47 25.89 11.79 8.15
CA THR A 47 27.25 11.73 8.69
C THR A 47 28.19 11.28 7.59
N ASP A 48 29.34 11.94 7.49
CA ASP A 48 30.34 11.67 6.44
C ASP A 48 31.04 10.31 6.64
N ILE A 49 31.01 9.80 7.88
CA ILE A 49 31.61 8.53 8.27
C ILE A 49 30.56 7.62 8.93
N PRO A 50 30.70 6.29 8.81
CA PRO A 50 29.79 5.34 9.45
C PRO A 50 29.91 5.38 10.97
N ILE A 51 28.77 5.23 11.65
CA ILE A 51 28.67 5.14 13.11
C ILE A 51 27.93 3.86 13.46
N ALA A 52 28.47 3.11 14.42
CA ALA A 52 27.74 2.00 15.02
C ALA A 52 27.80 2.08 16.54
N VAL A 53 26.71 1.68 17.17
CA VAL A 53 26.60 1.55 18.61
C VAL A 53 26.88 0.10 18.99
N ILE A 54 27.75 -0.10 19.99
CA ILE A 54 28.09 -1.43 20.50
C ILE A 54 27.81 -1.54 22.00
N PRO A 55 27.48 -2.75 22.51
CA PRO A 55 27.36 -3.00 23.94
C PRO A 55 28.66 -2.67 24.70
N GLN A 56 28.54 -2.22 25.95
CA GLN A 56 29.68 -1.91 26.83
C GLN A 56 30.73 -3.01 26.84
N ALA A 57 30.31 -4.26 27.03
CA ALA A 57 31.22 -5.41 27.10
C ALA A 57 32.08 -5.58 25.84
N GLN A 58 31.55 -5.25 24.66
CA GLN A 58 32.31 -5.25 23.40
C GLN A 58 33.29 -4.07 23.35
N GLY A 59 32.85 -2.88 23.78
CA GLY A 59 33.73 -1.71 23.93
C GLY A 59 34.90 -1.96 24.88
N ASP A 60 34.64 -2.55 26.04
CA ASP A 60 35.67 -2.90 27.03
C ASP A 60 36.64 -3.94 26.49
N ALA A 61 36.14 -4.92 25.73
CA ALA A 61 36.98 -5.92 25.09
C ALA A 61 37.91 -5.30 24.05
N LEU A 62 37.40 -4.37 23.23
CA LEU A 62 38.22 -3.60 22.27
C LEU A 62 39.25 -2.73 23.00
N ALA A 63 38.85 -2.02 24.05
CA ALA A 63 39.74 -1.18 24.84
C ALA A 63 40.87 -1.99 25.50
N ARG A 64 40.58 -3.17 26.04
CA ARG A 64 41.60 -4.08 26.58
C ARG A 64 42.55 -4.58 25.49
N ALA A 65 42.04 -4.96 24.32
CA ALA A 65 42.86 -5.43 23.21
C ALA A 65 43.81 -4.33 22.69
N LEU A 66 43.32 -3.08 22.59
CA LEU A 66 44.09 -1.91 22.16
C LEU A 66 45.27 -1.56 23.08
N ARG A 67 45.19 -1.91 24.38
CA ARG A 67 46.33 -1.72 25.30
C ARG A 67 47.51 -2.63 25.00
N VAL A 68 47.29 -3.73 24.27
CA VAL A 68 48.32 -4.74 23.98
C VAL A 68 48.87 -4.57 22.57
N ARG A 69 48.00 -4.34 21.58
CA ARG A 69 48.37 -4.22 20.17
C ARG A 69 47.31 -3.48 19.35
N PRO A 70 47.66 -2.99 18.15
CA PRO A 70 46.68 -2.47 17.21
C PRO A 70 45.57 -3.50 16.91
N VAL A 71 44.33 -3.02 16.86
CA VAL A 71 43.14 -3.83 16.54
C VAL A 71 42.60 -3.38 15.18
N THR A 72 42.37 -4.32 14.28
CA THR A 72 41.68 -4.05 13.01
C THR A 72 40.20 -4.42 13.14
N VAL A 73 39.33 -3.46 12.86
CA VAL A 73 37.88 -3.67 12.77
C VAL A 73 37.48 -3.66 11.30
N ARG A 74 36.76 -4.69 10.87
CA ARG A 74 36.11 -4.71 9.56
C ARG A 74 34.64 -4.33 9.74
N ALA A 75 34.24 -3.22 9.13
CA ALA A 75 32.86 -2.79 9.08
C ALA A 75 32.28 -2.99 7.67
N GLY A 76 30.98 -3.28 7.61
CA GLY A 76 30.23 -3.39 6.37
C GLY A 76 28.75 -3.20 6.67
N GLY A 77 28.00 -2.73 5.68
CA GLY A 77 26.56 -2.55 5.78
C GLY A 77 25.89 -2.95 4.48
N GLN A 78 24.68 -3.46 4.59
CA GLN A 78 23.80 -3.68 3.45
C GLN A 78 22.65 -2.68 3.56
N PRO A 79 22.75 -1.51 2.89
CA PRO A 79 21.80 -0.41 3.07
C PRO A 79 20.38 -0.81 2.68
N ASP A 80 20.25 -1.60 1.61
CA ASP A 80 19.00 -2.22 1.18
C ASP A 80 19.04 -3.72 1.58
N SER A 81 18.63 -4.02 2.82
CA SER A 81 18.71 -5.39 3.38
C SER A 81 17.80 -6.35 2.60
N PRO A 82 18.26 -7.57 2.24
CA PRO A 82 17.45 -8.53 1.50
C PRO A 82 16.49 -9.29 2.43
N TYR A 83 16.53 -8.98 3.73
CA TYR A 83 15.62 -9.49 4.73
C TYR A 83 15.27 -8.46 5.80
N LEU A 84 14.10 -8.63 6.41
CA LEU A 84 13.64 -7.86 7.57
C LEU A 84 13.05 -8.81 8.62
N TYR A 85 13.12 -8.43 9.89
CA TYR A 85 12.47 -9.12 11.00
C TYR A 85 11.53 -8.15 11.71
N ASP A 86 10.23 -8.39 11.61
CA ASP A 86 9.20 -7.67 12.36
C ASP A 86 8.75 -8.55 13.51
N LEU A 87 9.36 -8.32 14.68
CA LEU A 87 9.19 -9.16 15.86
C LEU A 87 8.42 -8.42 16.94
N ALA A 88 7.23 -8.91 17.27
CA ALA A 88 6.49 -8.49 18.44
C ALA A 88 6.70 -9.50 19.58
N LEU A 89 7.27 -9.03 20.69
CA LEU A 89 7.49 -9.80 21.92
C LEU A 89 6.71 -9.15 23.05
N VAL A 90 5.44 -9.54 23.19
CA VAL A 90 4.50 -8.90 24.11
C VAL A 90 4.40 -9.71 25.40
N GLU A 91 4.83 -9.10 26.51
CA GLU A 91 4.65 -9.62 27.87
C GLU A 91 3.44 -8.96 28.54
N ARG A 92 2.64 -9.71 29.29
CA ARG A 92 1.45 -9.18 29.98
C ARG A 92 1.61 -9.28 31.49
N GLY A 93 1.31 -8.18 32.19
CA GLY A 93 1.31 -8.11 33.66
C GLY A 93 2.67 -7.79 34.28
N ALA A 94 3.73 -8.49 33.89
CA ALA A 94 5.09 -8.23 34.39
C ALA A 94 6.15 -8.59 33.33
N LEU A 95 7.33 -7.98 33.43
CA LEU A 95 8.50 -8.42 32.66
C LEU A 95 9.01 -9.77 33.20
N PRO A 96 9.47 -10.68 32.33
CA PRO A 96 10.04 -11.95 32.77
C PRO A 96 11.35 -11.71 33.53
N ALA A 97 11.60 -12.54 34.55
CA ALA A 97 12.84 -12.49 35.33
C ALA A 97 14.11 -12.72 34.48
N ASN A 98 13.95 -13.32 33.29
CA ASN A 98 15.03 -13.54 32.32
C ASN A 98 14.51 -13.27 30.89
N PRO A 99 14.58 -12.02 30.39
CA PRO A 99 14.03 -11.61 29.09
C PRO A 99 14.92 -12.03 27.91
N VAL A 100 15.27 -13.33 27.82
CA VAL A 100 16.06 -13.89 26.72
C VAL A 100 15.15 -14.63 25.73
N TYR A 101 14.95 -14.02 24.56
CA TYR A 101 14.10 -14.58 23.51
C TYR A 101 14.94 -15.27 22.44
N ARG A 102 14.59 -16.53 22.12
CA ARG A 102 15.18 -17.29 21.01
C ARG A 102 14.09 -17.66 20.01
N ILE A 103 14.10 -16.99 18.86
CA ILE A 103 13.04 -17.09 17.85
C ILE A 103 13.56 -17.93 16.69
N LYS A 104 12.76 -18.91 16.27
CA LYS A 104 13.04 -19.76 15.11
C LYS A 104 12.16 -19.33 13.94
N HIS A 105 12.68 -19.44 12.71
CA HIS A 105 11.93 -19.05 11.51
C HIS A 105 10.62 -19.83 11.30
N ASP A 106 10.55 -21.09 11.75
CA ASP A 106 9.33 -21.91 11.68
C ASP A 106 8.21 -21.41 12.61
N LYS A 107 8.51 -20.48 13.52
CA LYS A 107 7.55 -19.77 14.37
C LYS A 107 7.10 -18.43 13.79
N LEU A 108 7.64 -18.03 12.65
CA LEU A 108 7.35 -16.77 11.98
C LEU A 108 6.58 -17.02 10.68
N ALA A 109 5.82 -16.04 10.23
CA ALA A 109 5.41 -15.97 8.83
C ALA A 109 6.63 -15.56 7.98
N THR A 110 6.79 -16.15 6.81
CA THR A 110 7.80 -15.77 5.82
C THR A 110 7.11 -15.09 4.64
N VAL A 111 7.35 -13.80 4.46
CA VAL A 111 6.76 -12.99 3.38
C VAL A 111 7.83 -12.70 2.35
N ARG A 112 7.58 -13.04 1.08
CA ARG A 112 8.34 -12.50 -0.03
C ARG A 112 7.69 -11.19 -0.46
N ALA A 113 8.16 -10.09 0.10
CA ALA A 113 7.65 -8.76 -0.21
C ALA A 113 8.27 -8.25 -1.52
N ARG A 114 7.43 -7.76 -2.42
CA ARG A 114 7.78 -7.23 -3.74
C ARG A 114 7.32 -5.78 -3.83
N TYR A 115 8.27 -4.85 -3.80
CA TYR A 115 8.02 -3.42 -3.86
C TYR A 115 8.17 -2.94 -5.29
N HIS A 116 7.06 -2.54 -5.90
CA HIS A 116 7.02 -2.06 -7.29
C HIS A 116 7.32 -0.57 -7.36
N ALA A 117 8.08 -0.17 -8.38
CA ALA A 117 8.39 1.22 -8.67
C ALA A 117 8.76 1.39 -10.14
N ASP A 118 8.20 2.40 -10.79
CA ASP A 118 8.47 2.67 -12.20
C ASP A 118 9.89 3.22 -12.43
N THR A 119 10.47 3.87 -11.41
CA THR A 119 11.81 4.48 -11.49
C THR A 119 12.79 3.70 -10.60
N PRO A 120 13.81 3.06 -11.19
CA PRO A 120 14.88 2.44 -10.41
C PRO A 120 15.56 3.42 -9.46
N GLY A 121 15.73 3.00 -8.21
CA GLY A 121 16.33 3.83 -7.17
C GLY A 121 15.34 4.71 -6.41
N GLN A 122 14.02 4.60 -6.67
CA GLN A 122 13.00 5.30 -5.88
C GLN A 122 13.16 4.92 -4.41
N VAL A 123 13.37 5.92 -3.56
CA VAL A 123 13.51 5.71 -2.12
C VAL A 123 12.12 5.46 -1.54
N MET A 124 12.00 4.39 -0.76
CA MET A 124 10.82 4.04 0.01
C MET A 124 11.18 3.80 1.46
N HIS A 125 10.19 3.92 2.33
CA HIS A 125 10.28 3.67 3.75
C HIS A 125 9.13 2.78 4.16
N ASP A 126 9.38 1.71 4.89
CA ASP A 126 8.29 0.90 5.42
C ASP A 126 8.44 0.62 6.91
N PHE A 127 7.30 0.36 7.54
CA PHE A 127 7.18 0.05 8.95
C PHE A 127 5.89 -0.74 9.20
N ARG A 128 5.88 -1.53 10.28
CA ARG A 128 4.70 -2.27 10.72
C ARG A 128 4.36 -1.99 12.17
N PHE A 129 3.06 -1.94 12.44
CA PHE A 129 2.47 -1.92 13.77
C PHE A 129 1.85 -3.27 14.07
N THR A 130 2.01 -3.77 15.28
CA THR A 130 1.21 -4.90 15.77
C THR A 130 0.00 -4.38 16.52
N ALA A 131 -1.14 -5.06 16.40
CA ALA A 131 -2.33 -4.72 17.18
C ALA A 131 -2.02 -4.70 18.69
N GLY A 132 -2.42 -3.61 19.37
CA GLY A 132 -2.15 -3.38 20.78
C GLY A 132 -0.85 -2.64 21.10
N ASN A 133 -0.06 -2.25 20.09
CA ASN A 133 1.14 -1.43 20.26
C ASN A 133 1.21 -0.30 19.23
N PHE A 134 0.29 0.67 19.34
CA PHE A 134 0.19 1.83 18.44
C PHE A 134 1.06 3.02 18.88
N TYR A 135 1.65 2.95 20.06
CA TYR A 135 2.55 3.97 20.60
C TYR A 135 3.97 3.42 20.59
N GLU A 136 4.80 4.04 19.75
CA GLU A 136 6.23 3.88 19.49
C GLU A 136 7.13 3.04 20.44
N PRO A 137 8.24 2.47 19.91
CA PRO A 137 8.89 2.86 18.65
C PRO A 137 8.81 1.80 17.53
N PHE A 138 8.24 2.19 16.39
CA PHE A 138 8.48 1.54 15.10
C PHE A 138 9.71 2.18 14.44
N LYS A 139 10.47 1.39 13.68
CA LYS A 139 11.66 1.89 12.98
C LYS A 139 11.38 1.92 11.47
N LEU A 140 11.46 3.09 10.87
CA LEU A 140 11.40 3.23 9.41
C LEU A 140 12.56 2.50 8.76
N MET A 141 12.24 1.51 7.94
CA MET A 141 13.20 0.80 7.11
C MET A 141 13.26 1.51 5.76
N ARG A 142 14.35 2.23 5.51
CA ARG A 142 14.61 2.87 4.22
C ARG A 142 15.22 1.86 3.25
N PHE A 143 14.72 1.82 2.02
CA PHE A 143 15.31 1.04 0.93
C PHE A 143 15.03 1.68 -0.44
N LYS A 144 15.70 1.20 -1.49
CA LYS A 144 15.48 1.61 -2.88
C LYS A 144 14.68 0.59 -3.67
N ALA A 145 13.55 1.00 -4.24
CA ALA A 145 12.70 0.22 -5.13
C ALA A 145 13.06 0.44 -6.62
N PRO A 146 12.66 -0.46 -7.54
CA PRO A 146 11.97 -1.72 -7.30
C PRO A 146 12.83 -2.71 -6.51
N PHE A 147 12.21 -3.43 -5.57
CA PHE A 147 12.96 -4.26 -4.63
C PHE A 147 12.20 -5.52 -4.23
N THR A 148 12.93 -6.58 -3.88
CA THR A 148 12.35 -7.78 -3.27
C THR A 148 13.16 -8.14 -2.05
N ARG A 149 12.49 -8.39 -0.93
CA ARG A 149 13.12 -8.89 0.30
C ARG A 149 12.27 -9.95 0.98
N THR A 150 12.92 -10.74 1.83
CA THR A 150 12.25 -11.76 2.66
C THR A 150 12.02 -11.21 4.06
N GLU A 151 10.77 -11.16 4.48
CA GLU A 151 10.39 -10.59 5.76
C GLU A 151 9.87 -11.69 6.67
N TYR A 152 10.36 -11.69 7.90
CA TYR A 152 9.96 -12.64 8.92
C TYR A 152 9.13 -11.92 9.97
N VAL A 153 7.84 -12.26 10.05
CA VAL A 153 6.86 -11.54 10.86
C VAL A 153 6.35 -12.45 11.98
N SER A 154 6.35 -11.98 13.23
CA SER A 154 5.75 -12.74 14.33
C SER A 154 4.24 -12.96 14.08
N PRO A 155 3.65 -14.10 14.49
CA PRO A 155 2.22 -14.32 14.35
C PRO A 155 1.40 -13.25 15.09
N GLY A 156 0.27 -12.85 14.51
CA GLY A 156 -0.59 -11.82 15.07
C GLY A 156 -1.20 -10.91 14.01
N GLN A 157 -1.85 -9.86 14.48
CA GLN A 157 -2.42 -8.82 13.63
C GLN A 157 -1.43 -7.68 13.46
N TRP A 158 -1.17 -7.30 12.21
CA TRP A 158 -0.19 -6.30 11.83
C TRP A 158 -0.74 -5.35 10.78
N TRP A 159 -0.35 -4.08 10.87
CA TRP A 159 -0.65 -3.06 9.87
C TRP A 159 0.68 -2.52 9.34
N GLN A 160 0.90 -2.67 8.03
CA GLN A 160 2.06 -2.14 7.34
C GLN A 160 1.73 -0.81 6.67
N VAL A 161 2.66 0.12 6.78
CA VAL A 161 2.65 1.38 6.06
C VAL A 161 3.93 1.47 5.24
N LEU A 162 3.77 1.67 3.94
CA LEU A 162 4.83 1.96 2.99
C LEU A 162 4.71 3.42 2.57
N SER A 163 5.71 4.25 2.81
CA SER A 163 5.80 5.60 2.25
C SER A 163 6.77 5.61 1.07
N TYR A 164 6.36 6.20 -0.06
CA TYR A 164 7.12 6.22 -1.31
C TYR A 164 7.43 7.63 -1.82
N GLY A 165 7.53 8.58 -0.88
CA GLY A 165 7.97 9.96 -1.05
C GLY A 165 8.81 10.43 0.14
N GLN A 166 8.48 11.59 0.71
CA GLN A 166 9.09 12.03 1.97
C GLN A 166 8.76 11.04 3.10
N PRO A 167 9.70 10.74 4.02
CA PRO A 167 9.36 10.02 5.24
C PRO A 167 8.21 10.75 5.96
N TRP A 168 7.23 10.01 6.46
CA TRP A 168 6.12 10.50 7.28
C TRP A 168 5.05 11.36 6.62
N GLU A 169 5.43 12.17 5.63
CA GLU A 169 4.57 13.15 4.93
C GLU A 169 4.40 12.83 3.43
N GLY A 170 5.01 11.74 2.95
CA GLY A 170 4.90 11.28 1.57
C GLY A 170 3.73 10.32 1.39
N ASP A 171 3.27 10.21 0.15
CA ASP A 171 2.23 9.26 -0.25
C ASP A 171 2.48 7.85 0.34
N LYS A 172 1.42 7.28 0.90
CA LYS A 172 1.43 6.01 1.62
C LYS A 172 0.70 4.92 0.84
N ASN A 173 1.12 3.68 1.03
CA ASN A 173 0.36 2.48 0.72
C ASN A 173 0.23 1.70 2.02
N GLU A 174 -1.02 1.51 2.44
CA GLU A 174 -1.36 0.94 3.72
C GLU A 174 -2.08 -0.38 3.54
N SER A 175 -1.64 -1.39 4.27
CA SER A 175 -2.14 -2.75 4.10
C SER A 175 -3.52 -3.01 4.70
N GLY A 176 -4.02 -2.07 5.51
CA GLY A 176 -4.99 -2.38 6.55
C GLY A 176 -4.44 -3.41 7.54
N MET A 177 -5.29 -3.90 8.43
CA MET A 177 -4.92 -4.93 9.40
C MET A 177 -4.84 -6.32 8.74
N ARG A 178 -3.67 -6.96 8.80
CA ARG A 178 -3.40 -8.31 8.29
C ARG A 178 -3.07 -9.28 9.40
N THR A 179 -3.56 -10.51 9.29
CA THR A 179 -3.23 -11.58 10.23
C THR A 179 -2.15 -12.49 9.66
N TYR A 180 -1.02 -12.60 10.35
CA TYR A 180 0.06 -13.53 10.04
C TYR A 180 0.02 -14.73 10.98
N THR A 181 0.24 -15.93 10.43
CA THR A 181 0.27 -17.19 11.19
C THR A 181 1.65 -17.83 11.13
N ALA A 182 2.01 -18.59 12.16
CA ALA A 182 3.31 -19.26 12.24
C ALA A 182 3.49 -20.24 11.07
N GLY A 183 4.65 -20.19 10.41
CA GLY A 183 4.98 -21.07 9.29
C GLY A 183 4.31 -20.71 7.97
N ALA A 184 3.49 -19.65 7.92
CA ALA A 184 2.89 -19.16 6.69
C ALA A 184 3.98 -18.75 5.69
N ARG A 185 3.72 -18.98 4.40
CA ARG A 185 4.56 -18.52 3.30
C ARG A 185 3.71 -17.70 2.34
N LEU A 186 4.02 -16.41 2.26
CA LEU A 186 3.20 -15.43 1.55
C LEU A 186 4.03 -14.72 0.49
N VAL A 187 3.36 -14.24 -0.55
CA VAL A 187 3.92 -13.27 -1.51
C VAL A 187 3.04 -12.04 -1.41
N GLU A 188 3.66 -10.90 -1.12
CA GLU A 188 2.95 -9.63 -1.00
C GLU A 188 3.56 -8.65 -1.99
N ASP A 189 2.71 -8.14 -2.88
CA ASP A 189 3.07 -7.05 -3.77
C ASP A 189 2.67 -5.74 -3.11
N HIS A 190 3.50 -4.71 -3.28
CA HIS A 190 3.19 -3.33 -2.91
C HIS A 190 3.31 -2.44 -4.13
N LEU A 191 2.32 -1.57 -4.34
CA LEU A 191 2.27 -0.61 -5.47
C LEU A 191 2.25 -1.28 -6.86
N LYS A 192 1.86 -2.55 -6.94
CA LYS A 192 1.68 -3.25 -8.22
C LYS A 192 0.39 -2.78 -8.87
N ALA A 193 0.50 -2.32 -10.11
CA ALA A 193 -0.59 -1.81 -10.91
C ALA A 193 -1.62 -2.89 -11.30
N PRO A 194 -2.84 -2.51 -11.73
CA PRO A 194 -3.33 -1.13 -11.79
C PRO A 194 -3.59 -0.51 -10.41
N ILE A 195 -3.55 0.82 -10.35
CA ILE A 195 -4.11 1.61 -9.24
C ILE A 195 -5.54 2.04 -9.62
N TYR A 196 -6.51 1.85 -8.76
CA TYR A 196 -7.92 2.13 -9.08
C TYR A 196 -8.77 2.37 -7.81
N PRO A 197 -9.95 2.99 -7.92
CA PRO A 197 -10.90 3.01 -6.82
C PRO A 197 -11.46 1.61 -6.58
N HIS A 198 -11.42 1.15 -5.32
CA HIS A 198 -11.95 -0.14 -4.90
C HIS A 198 -12.51 -0.09 -3.49
N GLN A 199 -13.46 -0.98 -3.21
CA GLN A 199 -14.12 -1.18 -1.93
C GLN A 199 -13.54 -2.39 -1.19
N ASP A 200 -12.40 -2.22 -0.53
CA ASP A 200 -11.75 -3.31 0.20
C ASP A 200 -12.31 -3.55 1.60
N ALA A 201 -12.13 -4.77 2.10
CA ALA A 201 -12.66 -5.22 3.39
C ALA A 201 -11.92 -4.56 4.57
N GLY A 202 -12.68 -3.83 5.40
CA GLY A 202 -12.23 -3.44 6.74
C GLY A 202 -12.61 -2.03 7.17
N GLU A 203 -12.84 -1.11 6.23
CA GLU A 203 -13.01 0.31 6.62
C GLU A 203 -14.12 1.05 5.89
N VAL A 204 -14.62 0.60 4.72
CA VAL A 204 -15.45 1.52 3.90
C VAL A 204 -16.43 0.88 2.91
N ALA A 205 -17.63 1.46 2.82
CA ALA A 205 -18.74 1.03 1.96
C ALA A 205 -19.53 2.24 1.40
N LEU A 206 -20.22 2.03 0.26
CA LEU A 206 -21.34 2.88 -0.13
C LEU A 206 -22.58 2.43 0.61
N GLU A 207 -23.15 3.34 1.40
CA GLU A 207 -24.32 3.08 2.23
C GLU A 207 -25.47 3.98 1.83
N SER A 208 -26.68 3.43 1.83
CA SER A 208 -27.93 4.19 1.78
C SER A 208 -28.55 4.26 3.18
N ALA A 209 -29.01 5.44 3.56
CA ALA A 209 -29.76 5.68 4.79
C ALA A 209 -30.86 6.73 4.56
N GLY A 210 -31.84 6.80 5.45
CA GLY A 210 -32.92 7.78 5.38
C GLY A 210 -34.27 7.19 5.01
N THR A 211 -35.28 8.05 4.88
CA THR A 211 -36.68 7.68 4.63
C THR A 211 -37.06 8.00 3.18
N PRO A 212 -38.25 7.57 2.70
CA PRO A 212 -38.71 7.97 1.37
C PRO A 212 -38.76 9.50 1.15
N GLN A 213 -38.91 10.29 2.21
CA GLN A 213 -38.94 11.76 2.18
C GLN A 213 -37.54 12.40 2.14
N ALA A 214 -36.51 11.69 2.60
CA ALA A 214 -35.14 12.19 2.66
C ALA A 214 -34.14 11.02 2.62
N GLY A 215 -33.30 11.00 1.59
CA GLY A 215 -32.25 9.99 1.44
C GLY A 215 -30.87 10.57 1.67
N VAL A 216 -29.99 9.73 2.17
CA VAL A 216 -28.55 9.95 2.27
C VAL A 216 -27.87 8.78 1.57
N MET A 217 -27.01 9.07 0.60
CA MET A 217 -26.00 8.13 0.13
C MET A 217 -24.64 8.64 0.56
N SER A 218 -23.90 7.80 1.28
CA SER A 218 -22.56 8.12 1.75
C SER A 218 -21.58 7.17 1.11
N MET A 219 -20.63 7.71 0.35
CA MET A 219 -19.49 6.95 -0.13
C MET A 219 -18.28 7.41 0.63
N ALA A 220 -17.65 6.45 1.29
CA ALA A 220 -16.27 6.55 1.65
C ALA A 220 -15.55 5.44 0.85
N LEU A 221 -14.61 5.81 -0.02
CA LEU A 221 -13.84 4.87 -0.83
C LEU A 221 -12.39 5.33 -0.97
N PRO A 222 -11.41 4.44 -0.73
CA PRO A 222 -10.04 4.70 -1.12
C PRO A 222 -9.94 4.87 -2.64
N LEU A 223 -9.29 5.94 -3.08
CA LEU A 223 -9.17 6.27 -4.50
C LEU A 223 -8.07 5.52 -5.23
N PHE A 224 -7.10 5.02 -4.46
CA PHE A 224 -5.84 4.52 -4.97
C PHE A 224 -5.59 3.11 -4.44
N HIS A 225 -6.57 2.20 -4.59
CA HIS A 225 -6.35 0.80 -4.29
C HIS A 225 -5.32 0.20 -5.26
N THR A 226 -4.44 -0.64 -4.74
CA THR A 226 -3.34 -1.28 -5.48
C THR A 226 -2.97 -2.59 -4.76
N ALA A 227 -2.14 -3.44 -5.36
CA ALA A 227 -1.65 -4.58 -4.57
C ALA A 227 -0.93 -4.10 -3.31
N GLY A 228 -1.19 -4.79 -2.21
CA GLY A 228 -0.61 -4.43 -0.91
C GLY A 228 -1.49 -3.52 -0.08
N GLY A 229 -2.64 -3.07 -0.60
CA GLY A 229 -3.67 -2.33 0.13
C GLY A 229 -4.01 -1.02 -0.56
N PHE A 230 -4.46 -0.01 0.18
CA PHE A 230 -4.88 1.25 -0.42
C PHE A 230 -3.82 2.34 -0.29
N GLY A 231 -3.75 3.20 -1.30
CA GLY A 231 -2.92 4.38 -1.33
C GLY A 231 -3.60 5.54 -0.60
N ILE A 232 -2.84 6.22 0.25
CA ILE A 232 -3.22 7.50 0.86
C ILE A 232 -2.24 8.55 0.34
N PRO A 233 -2.63 9.39 -0.62
CA PRO A 233 -1.83 10.54 -0.99
C PRO A 233 -1.91 11.55 0.16
N GLU A 234 -0.80 11.79 0.85
CA GLU A 234 -0.75 12.76 1.96
C GLU A 234 -0.41 14.17 1.47
N GLY A 235 0.12 14.29 0.25
CA GLY A 235 0.28 15.58 -0.40
C GLY A 235 -1.06 16.22 -0.74
N PHE A 236 -1.11 17.56 -0.67
CA PHE A 236 -2.22 18.26 -1.30
C PHE A 236 -2.26 17.90 -2.79
N PRO A 237 -3.41 17.47 -3.29
CA PRO A 237 -3.55 17.19 -4.70
C PRO A 237 -3.23 18.47 -5.50
N PRO A 238 -2.58 18.35 -6.66
CA PRO A 238 -2.39 19.50 -7.53
C PRO A 238 -3.75 20.10 -7.90
N ALA A 239 -3.77 21.40 -8.22
CA ALA A 239 -5.01 22.15 -8.43
C ALA A 239 -5.91 21.57 -9.54
N ASP A 240 -5.32 20.84 -10.49
CA ASP A 240 -5.99 20.18 -11.61
C ASP A 240 -6.35 18.71 -11.34
N ALA A 241 -6.06 18.19 -10.15
CA ALA A 241 -6.44 16.83 -9.79
C ALA A 241 -7.96 16.68 -9.68
N VAL A 242 -8.49 15.71 -10.42
CA VAL A 242 -9.92 15.37 -10.42
C VAL A 242 -10.18 14.31 -9.35
N ARG A 243 -11.19 14.57 -8.52
CA ARG A 243 -11.80 13.63 -7.57
C ARG A 243 -13.29 13.96 -7.49
N ARG A 244 -14.07 13.45 -8.43
CA ARG A 244 -15.47 13.85 -8.59
C ARG A 244 -16.36 12.63 -8.43
N VAL A 245 -17.34 12.76 -7.53
CA VAL A 245 -18.39 11.76 -7.34
C VAL A 245 -19.71 12.39 -7.72
N ALA A 246 -20.50 11.71 -8.54
CA ALA A 246 -21.86 12.15 -8.84
C ALA A 246 -22.85 10.99 -8.74
N TYR A 247 -24.01 11.27 -8.13
CA TYR A 247 -25.10 10.32 -7.94
C TYR A 247 -26.31 10.74 -8.76
N TRP A 248 -26.93 9.74 -9.39
CA TRP A 248 -28.00 9.91 -10.35
C TRP A 248 -29.14 8.95 -10.05
N GLN A 249 -30.36 9.40 -10.35
CA GLN A 249 -31.53 8.54 -10.47
C GLN A 249 -32.11 8.72 -11.88
N GLY A 250 -31.98 7.68 -12.72
CA GLY A 250 -32.15 7.84 -14.16
C GLY A 250 -31.21 8.92 -14.68
N ASP A 251 -31.76 9.90 -15.40
CA ASP A 251 -31.01 11.03 -15.96
C ASP A 251 -30.92 12.25 -15.02
N ARG A 252 -31.53 12.17 -13.83
CA ARG A 252 -31.52 13.28 -12.86
C ARG A 252 -30.27 13.22 -11.99
N LEU A 253 -29.44 14.26 -12.05
CA LEU A 253 -28.37 14.50 -11.08
C LEU A 253 -28.99 14.80 -9.72
N LEU A 254 -28.65 13.99 -8.73
CA LEU A 254 -29.10 14.18 -7.35
C LEU A 254 -28.13 15.07 -6.60
N CYS A 255 -26.84 14.75 -6.73
CA CYS A 255 -25.77 15.37 -5.96
C CYS A 255 -24.43 15.09 -6.63
N GLU A 256 -23.51 16.03 -6.46
CA GLU A 256 -22.13 15.93 -6.87
C GLU A 256 -21.23 16.45 -5.76
N THR A 257 -20.14 15.73 -5.47
CA THR A 257 -19.15 16.13 -4.48
C THR A 257 -17.75 16.07 -5.06
N THR A 258 -16.88 16.88 -4.48
CA THR A 258 -15.44 16.74 -4.68
C THR A 258 -14.84 15.98 -3.51
N GLY A 259 -14.00 14.98 -3.78
CA GLY A 259 -13.49 14.03 -2.79
C GLY A 259 -14.40 12.82 -2.57
N THR A 260 -13.84 11.77 -1.97
CA THR A 260 -14.50 10.46 -1.79
C THR A 260 -14.76 10.08 -0.36
N TRP A 261 -14.74 11.07 0.53
CA TRP A 261 -15.29 10.99 1.87
C TRP A 261 -16.47 11.96 1.88
N GLY A 262 -17.58 11.53 1.25
CA GLY A 262 -18.67 12.41 0.89
C GLY A 262 -20.03 11.77 1.14
N SER A 263 -20.87 12.50 1.88
CA SER A 263 -22.29 12.18 2.03
C SER A 263 -23.10 13.12 1.15
N CYS A 264 -23.93 12.53 0.31
CA CYS A 264 -24.94 13.24 -0.45
C CYS A 264 -26.29 13.02 0.20
N SER A 265 -26.96 14.12 0.53
CA SER A 265 -28.33 14.10 1.05
C SER A 265 -29.24 14.85 0.09
N TRP A 266 -30.43 14.32 -0.18
CA TRP A 266 -31.44 14.98 -1.01
C TRP A 266 -32.86 14.69 -0.51
N LYS A 267 -33.79 15.55 -0.94
CA LYS A 267 -35.23 15.39 -0.69
C LYS A 267 -35.80 14.37 -1.65
N ASP A 268 -36.74 13.57 -1.18
CA ASP A 268 -37.46 12.55 -1.95
C ASP A 268 -36.51 11.50 -2.55
N ALA A 269 -36.20 10.47 -1.76
CA ALA A 269 -35.31 9.38 -2.16
C ALA A 269 -36.12 8.08 -2.36
N PRO A 270 -36.80 7.91 -3.51
CA PRO A 270 -37.58 6.71 -3.73
C PRO A 270 -36.64 5.53 -3.96
N SER A 271 -36.85 4.45 -3.21
CA SER A 271 -36.15 3.18 -3.45
C SER A 271 -36.23 2.77 -4.92
N GLY A 272 -35.14 2.26 -5.48
CA GLY A 272 -35.06 1.92 -6.89
C GLY A 272 -33.62 1.81 -7.40
N VAL A 273 -33.46 1.95 -8.72
CA VAL A 273 -32.15 1.88 -9.39
C VAL A 273 -31.49 3.25 -9.38
N TYR A 274 -30.23 3.26 -8.96
CA TYR A 274 -29.38 4.44 -8.90
C TYR A 274 -28.11 4.21 -9.70
N ARG A 275 -27.49 5.32 -10.09
CA ARG A 275 -26.17 5.33 -10.69
C ARG A 275 -25.23 6.20 -9.89
N ALA A 276 -23.99 5.76 -9.70
CA ALA A 276 -22.89 6.58 -9.21
C ALA A 276 -21.77 6.62 -10.24
N THR A 277 -21.08 7.75 -10.32
CA THR A 277 -19.88 7.92 -11.15
C THR A 277 -18.75 8.44 -10.28
N LEU A 278 -17.53 7.95 -10.51
CA LEU A 278 -16.30 8.40 -9.87
C LEU A 278 -15.21 8.64 -10.92
N ASP A 279 -14.77 9.88 -11.00
CA ASP A 279 -13.60 10.28 -11.79
C ASP A 279 -12.42 10.59 -10.87
N THR A 280 -11.27 9.99 -11.17
CA THR A 280 -10.02 10.29 -10.47
C THR A 280 -8.86 10.54 -11.42
N THR A 281 -7.96 11.42 -11.02
CA THR A 281 -6.60 11.50 -11.57
C THR A 281 -5.63 10.91 -10.57
N ASN A 282 -4.67 10.11 -11.02
CA ASN A 282 -3.53 9.72 -10.18
C ASN A 282 -2.39 10.71 -10.40
N TRP A 283 -2.02 11.45 -9.36
CA TRP A 283 -0.89 12.38 -9.36
C TRP A 283 0.30 11.85 -8.53
N ALA A 284 0.12 10.70 -7.88
CA ALA A 284 1.13 10.06 -7.05
C ALA A 284 2.01 9.11 -7.89
N ARG A 285 3.01 8.49 -7.24
CA ARG A 285 3.77 7.38 -7.81
C ARG A 285 3.16 6.03 -7.41
N PRO A 286 3.38 4.95 -8.17
CA PRO A 286 3.94 4.88 -9.52
C PRO A 286 3.10 5.65 -10.56
N ALA A 287 3.73 6.04 -11.67
CA ALA A 287 3.14 6.85 -12.74
C ALA A 287 2.35 5.96 -13.73
N VAL A 288 1.46 5.15 -13.18
CA VAL A 288 0.47 4.31 -13.85
C VAL A 288 -0.92 4.73 -13.39
N SER A 289 -1.96 4.23 -14.06
CA SER A 289 -3.37 4.55 -13.77
C SER A 289 -3.64 6.04 -13.70
N THR A 290 -3.10 6.80 -14.65
CA THR A 290 -3.11 8.28 -14.63
C THR A 290 -4.49 8.89 -14.48
N LYS A 291 -5.53 8.19 -14.95
CA LYS A 291 -6.94 8.57 -14.79
C LYS A 291 -7.80 7.32 -14.63
N THR A 292 -8.84 7.41 -13.80
CA THR A 292 -9.90 6.42 -13.75
C THR A 292 -11.27 7.06 -13.91
N HIS A 293 -12.16 6.32 -14.56
CA HIS A 293 -13.58 6.62 -14.63
C HIS A 293 -14.32 5.34 -14.24
N THR A 294 -15.13 5.38 -13.19
CA THR A 294 -15.93 4.24 -12.75
C THR A 294 -17.40 4.65 -12.69
N GLU A 295 -18.25 3.84 -13.31
CA GLU A 295 -19.70 3.99 -13.27
C GLU A 295 -20.31 2.74 -12.62
N TRP A 296 -21.18 2.95 -11.64
CA TRP A 296 -21.94 1.88 -11.00
C TRP A 296 -23.42 2.05 -11.25
N THR A 297 -24.11 0.93 -11.44
CA THR A 297 -25.56 0.84 -11.36
C THR A 297 -25.91 -0.10 -10.20
N PHE A 298 -26.79 0.31 -9.30
CA PHE A 298 -27.16 -0.50 -8.13
C PHE A 298 -28.57 -0.16 -7.65
N ASN A 299 -29.21 -1.12 -6.98
CA ASN A 299 -30.47 -0.89 -6.28
C ASN A 299 -30.23 -0.33 -4.87
N ALA A 300 -30.96 0.72 -4.50
CA ALA A 300 -30.92 1.29 -3.15
C ALA A 300 -32.33 1.37 -2.53
N THR A 301 -32.40 1.24 -1.21
CA THR A 301 -33.65 1.28 -0.44
C THR A 301 -33.51 2.26 0.72
N PHE A 302 -34.53 3.11 0.91
CA PHE A 302 -34.56 4.15 1.95
C PHE A 302 -35.69 3.85 2.95
N ASP A 303 -35.41 3.02 3.96
CA ASP A 303 -36.38 2.53 4.96
C ASP A 303 -36.08 2.97 6.40
N GLY A 304 -35.26 4.01 6.57
CA GLY A 304 -34.83 4.55 7.85
C GLY A 304 -33.62 3.83 8.47
N LYS A 305 -33.08 2.79 7.81
CA LYS A 305 -31.88 2.07 8.27
C LYS A 305 -30.69 2.36 7.37
N VAL A 306 -29.49 2.30 7.95
CA VAL A 306 -28.22 2.29 7.18
C VAL A 306 -28.05 0.91 6.56
N ARG A 307 -27.86 0.84 5.25
CA ARG A 307 -27.72 -0.41 4.50
C ARG A 307 -26.58 -0.30 3.48
N PRO A 308 -25.69 -1.31 3.39
CA PRO A 308 -24.81 -1.42 2.24
C PRO A 308 -25.65 -1.70 0.99
N VAL A 309 -25.30 -1.04 -0.12
CA VAL A 309 -25.91 -1.31 -1.43
C VAL A 309 -25.16 -2.44 -2.16
N PRO A 310 -25.73 -3.10 -3.19
CA PRO A 310 -25.04 -4.10 -4.02
C PRO A 310 -23.99 -3.45 -4.94
N LEU A 311 -23.03 -2.71 -4.38
CA LEU A 311 -21.96 -2.08 -5.14
C LEU A 311 -20.96 -3.13 -5.62
N VAL A 312 -20.80 -3.27 -6.94
CA VAL A 312 -19.87 -4.23 -7.56
C VAL A 312 -18.46 -3.62 -7.63
N GLY A 313 -17.46 -4.41 -7.27
CA GLY A 313 -16.03 -4.09 -7.28
C GLY A 313 -15.27 -5.04 -8.21
N LEU A 314 -14.04 -4.68 -8.52
CA LEU A 314 -13.18 -5.40 -9.47
C LEU A 314 -11.76 -5.51 -8.92
N ASP A 315 -11.27 -6.74 -8.80
CA ASP A 315 -9.86 -7.03 -8.52
C ASP A 315 -9.13 -7.44 -9.79
N TYR A 316 -7.89 -6.99 -9.93
CA TYR A 316 -7.05 -7.24 -11.11
C TYR A 316 -5.78 -7.99 -10.72
N ASP A 317 -5.55 -9.12 -11.38
CA ASP A 317 -4.26 -9.82 -11.34
C ASP A 317 -3.63 -9.82 -12.74
N VAL A 318 -2.59 -9.01 -12.87
CA VAL A 318 -1.80 -8.83 -14.09
C VAL A 318 -0.36 -9.29 -13.82
N PRO A 319 0.30 -10.04 -14.74
CA PRO A 319 1.65 -10.56 -14.55
C PRO A 319 2.72 -9.49 -14.80
N LEU A 320 2.70 -8.44 -13.98
CA LEU A 320 3.65 -7.33 -14.04
C LEU A 320 4.99 -7.69 -13.40
N ASP A 321 6.07 -7.19 -13.99
CA ASP A 321 7.35 -7.08 -13.30
C ASP A 321 7.34 -5.96 -12.25
N LEU A 322 8.44 -5.81 -11.50
CA LEU A 322 8.53 -4.81 -10.42
C LEU A 322 8.51 -3.35 -10.92
N THR A 323 8.56 -3.12 -12.22
CA THR A 323 8.44 -1.79 -12.84
C THR A 323 7.03 -1.56 -13.42
N ASN A 324 6.04 -2.30 -12.92
CA ASN A 324 4.66 -2.29 -13.41
C ASN A 324 4.56 -2.51 -14.92
N SER A 325 5.45 -3.34 -15.47
CA SER A 325 5.54 -3.57 -16.90
C SER A 325 5.19 -5.01 -17.28
N VAL A 326 4.52 -5.17 -18.42
CA VAL A 326 4.47 -6.43 -19.15
C VAL A 326 5.44 -6.40 -20.33
N ARG A 327 6.02 -7.55 -20.66
CA ARG A 327 6.72 -7.70 -21.94
C ARG A 327 5.72 -7.71 -23.09
N SER A 328 6.05 -7.07 -24.20
CA SER A 328 5.26 -7.20 -25.43
C SER A 328 5.04 -8.67 -25.84
N GLY A 329 3.83 -8.98 -26.29
CA GLY A 329 3.38 -10.33 -26.58
C GLY A 329 2.09 -10.72 -25.83
N PRO A 330 1.72 -12.01 -25.86
CA PRO A 330 0.54 -12.51 -25.17
C PRO A 330 0.80 -12.68 -23.67
N TYR A 331 -0.17 -12.33 -22.85
CA TYR A 331 -0.21 -12.63 -21.43
C TYR A 331 -1.65 -12.68 -20.92
N ASP A 332 -1.80 -13.18 -19.71
CA ASP A 332 -3.09 -13.43 -19.10
C ASP A 332 -3.43 -12.32 -18.10
N VAL A 333 -4.67 -11.84 -18.11
CA VAL A 333 -5.21 -10.98 -17.06
C VAL A 333 -6.35 -11.69 -16.38
N THR A 334 -6.34 -11.76 -15.05
CA THR A 334 -7.47 -12.27 -14.27
C THR A 334 -8.20 -11.10 -13.63
N ILE A 335 -9.51 -11.07 -13.78
CA ILE A 335 -10.39 -10.05 -13.20
C ILE A 335 -11.40 -10.76 -12.31
N THR A 336 -11.58 -10.30 -11.08
CA THR A 336 -12.56 -10.87 -10.16
C THR A 336 -13.59 -9.82 -9.80
N ALA A 337 -14.85 -10.06 -10.12
CA ALA A 337 -15.97 -9.22 -9.69
C ALA A 337 -16.53 -9.72 -8.35
N GLY A 338 -16.81 -8.79 -7.43
CA GLY A 338 -17.39 -9.09 -6.13
C GLY A 338 -18.21 -7.91 -5.60
N TYR A 339 -19.03 -8.13 -4.59
CA TYR A 339 -19.68 -7.01 -3.90
C TYR A 339 -18.79 -6.42 -2.82
N GLN A 340 -19.05 -5.17 -2.46
CA GLN A 340 -18.42 -4.51 -1.34
C GLN A 340 -18.57 -5.28 -0.01
N ALA A 341 -17.61 -5.04 0.88
CA ALA A 341 -17.65 -5.58 2.23
C ALA A 341 -18.97 -5.19 2.95
N GLY A 342 -19.49 -6.11 3.75
CA GLY A 342 -20.77 -5.94 4.45
C GLY A 342 -22.02 -6.26 3.61
N TYR A 343 -21.92 -6.41 2.29
CA TYR A 343 -23.03 -6.88 1.45
C TYR A 343 -22.99 -8.39 1.25
N THR A 344 -24.02 -9.11 1.72
CA THR A 344 -24.11 -10.59 1.66
C THR A 344 -24.80 -11.10 0.40
N GLY A 345 -24.45 -10.53 -0.75
CA GLY A 345 -24.95 -10.97 -2.06
C GLY A 345 -24.11 -12.10 -2.64
N THR A 346 -24.76 -13.04 -3.33
CA THR A 346 -24.08 -14.02 -4.19
C THR A 346 -24.80 -14.02 -5.53
N GLY A 347 -24.07 -13.75 -6.60
CA GLY A 347 -24.62 -13.74 -7.94
C GLY A 347 -23.52 -14.04 -8.93
N PRO A 348 -23.75 -14.91 -9.93
CA PRO A 348 -22.78 -15.06 -11.00
C PRO A 348 -22.65 -13.73 -11.72
N PHE A 349 -21.41 -13.27 -11.92
CA PHE A 349 -21.12 -12.08 -12.69
C PHE A 349 -20.81 -12.43 -14.14
N THR A 350 -21.33 -11.65 -15.08
CA THR A 350 -20.79 -11.59 -16.44
C THR A 350 -19.75 -10.48 -16.48
N VAL A 351 -18.53 -10.81 -16.90
CA VAL A 351 -17.40 -9.88 -16.98
C VAL A 351 -16.94 -9.79 -18.43
N ASP A 352 -16.94 -8.56 -18.95
CA ASP A 352 -16.47 -8.19 -20.27
C ASP A 352 -15.29 -7.22 -20.12
N ALA A 353 -14.26 -7.33 -20.96
CA ALA A 353 -13.09 -6.46 -20.88
C ALA A 353 -12.60 -6.02 -22.27
N TRP A 354 -12.04 -4.82 -22.33
CA TRP A 354 -11.45 -4.22 -23.52
C TRP A 354 -10.10 -3.62 -23.17
N VAL A 355 -9.18 -3.62 -24.14
CA VAL A 355 -7.91 -2.93 -24.05
C VAL A 355 -7.79 -1.86 -25.12
N SER A 356 -7.02 -0.84 -24.78
CA SER A 356 -6.64 0.26 -25.64
C SER A 356 -5.14 0.51 -25.51
N HIS A 357 -4.52 0.95 -26.60
CA HIS A 357 -3.11 1.37 -26.64
C HIS A 357 -2.94 2.84 -27.03
N ASP A 358 -4.02 3.61 -27.08
CA ASP A 358 -4.06 5.03 -27.47
C ASP A 358 -4.86 5.91 -26.48
N ASP A 359 -4.79 5.56 -25.19
CA ASP A 359 -5.50 6.23 -24.09
C ASP A 359 -7.04 6.21 -24.20
N GLY A 360 -7.61 5.18 -24.82
CA GLY A 360 -9.05 4.91 -24.85
C GLY A 360 -9.77 5.46 -26.08
N ARG A 361 -9.03 5.88 -27.12
CA ARG A 361 -9.62 6.35 -28.37
C ARG A 361 -10.12 5.18 -29.22
N THR A 362 -9.39 4.06 -29.20
CA THR A 362 -9.80 2.81 -29.85
C THR A 362 -9.78 1.64 -28.88
N TRP A 363 -10.77 0.76 -29.00
CA TRP A 363 -10.98 -0.35 -28.07
C TRP A 363 -10.98 -1.69 -28.80
N SER A 364 -10.19 -2.63 -28.28
CA SER A 364 -10.19 -4.03 -28.71
C SER A 364 -10.83 -4.89 -27.62
N PRO A 365 -11.91 -5.64 -27.92
CA PRO A 365 -12.48 -6.58 -26.94
C PRO A 365 -11.48 -7.70 -26.64
N LEU A 366 -11.43 -8.12 -25.39
CA LEU A 366 -10.65 -9.28 -24.95
C LEU A 366 -11.52 -10.53 -24.95
N GLY A 367 -10.97 -11.64 -25.46
CA GLY A 367 -11.60 -12.95 -25.33
C GLY A 367 -11.47 -13.50 -23.91
N THR A 368 -12.56 -14.05 -23.38
CA THR A 368 -12.58 -14.72 -22.07
C THR A 368 -12.30 -16.21 -22.24
N ARG A 369 -11.31 -16.76 -21.52
CA ARG A 369 -10.98 -18.21 -21.54
C ARG A 369 -11.72 -19.02 -20.49
N ARG A 370 -12.02 -18.42 -19.35
CA ARG A 370 -12.66 -19.10 -18.22
C ARG A 370 -13.38 -18.07 -17.37
N THR A 371 -14.60 -18.39 -16.98
CA THR A 371 -15.34 -17.70 -15.94
C THR A 371 -15.79 -18.73 -14.91
N ASN A 372 -15.61 -18.46 -13.63
CA ASN A 372 -16.18 -19.30 -12.57
C ASN A 372 -17.44 -18.64 -11.99
N ALA A 373 -18.21 -19.41 -11.20
CA ALA A 373 -19.43 -18.90 -10.57
C ALA A 373 -19.17 -17.77 -9.54
N ALA A 374 -17.92 -17.60 -9.10
CA ALA A 374 -17.51 -16.57 -8.13
C ALA A 374 -17.09 -15.25 -8.81
N GLY A 375 -17.39 -15.05 -10.09
CA GLY A 375 -17.13 -13.78 -10.80
C GLY A 375 -15.68 -13.59 -11.26
N GLN A 376 -14.83 -14.62 -11.18
CA GLN A 376 -13.48 -14.58 -11.72
C GLN A 376 -13.49 -14.92 -13.21
N ALA A 377 -13.00 -14.00 -14.04
CA ALA A 377 -12.85 -14.13 -15.47
C ALA A 377 -11.37 -13.96 -15.89
N LYS A 378 -10.91 -14.81 -16.79
CA LYS A 378 -9.54 -14.78 -17.32
C LYS A 378 -9.53 -14.38 -18.79
N PHE A 379 -8.72 -13.38 -19.13
CA PHE A 379 -8.64 -12.78 -20.46
C PHE A 379 -7.25 -12.94 -21.08
N ASP A 380 -7.22 -13.12 -22.41
CA ASP A 380 -6.00 -13.10 -23.20
C ASP A 380 -5.73 -11.70 -23.73
N VAL A 381 -4.65 -11.08 -23.27
CA VAL A 381 -4.21 -9.77 -23.77
C VAL A 381 -3.04 -9.97 -24.72
N ARG A 382 -3.08 -9.30 -25.86
CA ARG A 382 -1.97 -9.25 -26.81
C ARG A 382 -1.56 -7.81 -27.05
N THR A 383 -0.45 -7.41 -26.44
CA THR A 383 0.05 -6.04 -26.57
C THR A 383 0.92 -5.89 -27.82
N PRO A 384 0.64 -4.92 -28.71
CA PRO A 384 1.49 -4.59 -29.85
C PRO A 384 2.91 -4.27 -29.42
N ARG A 385 3.90 -4.58 -30.28
CA ARG A 385 5.33 -4.38 -29.96
C ARG A 385 5.71 -2.93 -29.69
N ASN A 386 4.98 -1.98 -30.25
CA ASN A 386 5.21 -0.53 -30.13
C ASN A 386 4.33 0.14 -29.07
N ALA A 387 3.39 -0.58 -28.45
CA ALA A 387 2.59 -0.04 -27.37
C ALA A 387 3.49 0.21 -26.16
N LYS A 388 3.36 1.39 -25.56
CA LYS A 388 4.10 1.78 -24.36
C LYS A 388 3.31 1.55 -23.09
N GLU A 389 2.00 1.68 -23.20
CA GLU A 389 1.07 1.57 -22.08
C GLU A 389 -0.19 0.83 -22.52
N VAL A 390 -0.89 0.27 -21.55
CA VAL A 390 -2.17 -0.41 -21.76
C VAL A 390 -3.23 0.30 -20.93
N THR A 391 -4.30 0.72 -21.58
CA THR A 391 -5.53 1.18 -20.94
C THR A 391 -6.52 0.03 -20.95
N ILE A 392 -7.20 -0.21 -19.83
CA ILE A 392 -8.21 -1.26 -19.73
C ILE A 392 -9.56 -0.66 -19.38
N ARG A 393 -10.63 -1.21 -19.97
CA ARG A 393 -12.01 -1.01 -19.57
C ARG A 393 -12.61 -2.35 -19.22
N VAL A 394 -13.33 -2.42 -18.11
CA VAL A 394 -13.96 -3.64 -17.61
C VAL A 394 -15.38 -3.33 -17.25
N ARG A 395 -16.29 -4.19 -17.70
CA ARG A 395 -17.69 -4.17 -17.29
C ARG A 395 -18.04 -5.47 -16.60
N ALA A 396 -18.60 -5.39 -15.40
CA ALA A 396 -19.20 -6.53 -14.73
C ALA A 396 -20.66 -6.27 -14.39
N ARG A 397 -21.52 -7.28 -14.51
CA ARG A 397 -22.94 -7.21 -14.17
C ARG A 397 -23.44 -8.51 -13.57
N ASP A 398 -24.37 -8.41 -12.62
CA ASP A 398 -25.11 -9.54 -12.11
C ASP A 398 -26.48 -9.70 -12.81
N ALA A 399 -27.24 -10.73 -12.43
CA ALA A 399 -28.59 -10.99 -12.95
C ALA A 399 -29.66 -10.03 -12.43
N ALA A 400 -29.39 -9.30 -11.34
CA ALA A 400 -30.31 -8.32 -10.75
C ALA A 400 -30.14 -6.91 -11.35
N GLY A 401 -29.20 -6.74 -12.30
CA GLY A 401 -28.93 -5.48 -12.97
C GLY A 401 -27.94 -4.58 -12.23
N ASN A 402 -27.32 -5.04 -11.13
CA ASN A 402 -26.23 -4.29 -10.53
C ASN A 402 -24.97 -4.47 -11.37
N ALA A 403 -24.26 -3.38 -11.61
CA ALA A 403 -23.17 -3.35 -12.56
C ALA A 403 -22.09 -2.33 -12.19
N ILE A 404 -20.90 -2.56 -12.72
CA ILE A 404 -19.76 -1.66 -12.74
C ILE A 404 -19.22 -1.57 -14.17
N ASP A 405 -18.83 -0.38 -14.60
CA ASP A 405 -18.04 -0.11 -15.79
C ASP A 405 -16.85 0.77 -15.39
N GLN A 406 -15.65 0.21 -15.38
CA GLN A 406 -14.44 0.86 -14.91
C GLN A 406 -13.42 0.96 -16.04
N THR A 407 -12.99 2.19 -16.32
CA THR A 407 -11.88 2.49 -17.22
C THR A 407 -10.68 2.98 -16.43
N ILE A 408 -9.54 2.34 -16.64
CA ILE A 408 -8.25 2.68 -16.03
C ILE A 408 -7.31 3.06 -17.17
N THR A 409 -7.08 4.35 -17.32
CA THR A 409 -6.18 4.90 -18.34
C THR A 409 -4.74 4.63 -17.92
N ARG A 410 -3.93 4.07 -18.82
CA ARG A 410 -2.51 3.79 -18.54
C ARG A 410 -2.32 2.85 -17.35
N ALA A 411 -3.15 1.81 -17.30
CA ALA A 411 -3.26 0.86 -16.21
C ALA A 411 -1.92 0.17 -15.88
N TRP A 412 -1.07 -0.08 -16.87
CA TRP A 412 0.30 -0.56 -16.70
C TRP A 412 1.16 -0.30 -17.95
N HIS A 413 2.47 -0.42 -17.79
CA HIS A 413 3.45 -0.23 -18.85
C HIS A 413 3.60 -1.46 -19.73
N SER A 414 4.01 -1.26 -20.98
CA SER A 414 4.46 -2.32 -21.87
C SER A 414 5.87 -2.04 -22.37
N GLN A 415 6.76 -3.01 -22.14
CA GLN A 415 8.13 -2.95 -22.59
C GLN A 415 8.29 -3.65 -23.94
N GLN A 416 9.06 -3.01 -24.83
CA GLN A 416 9.48 -3.64 -26.08
C GLN A 416 10.30 -4.90 -25.78
N ARG A 417 10.09 -5.96 -26.57
CA ARG A 417 11.07 -7.03 -26.62
C ARG A 417 12.32 -6.44 -27.28
N ASN A 418 13.44 -6.38 -26.56
CA ASN A 418 14.72 -6.18 -27.22
C ASN A 418 14.89 -7.29 -28.27
N PRO A 419 15.35 -6.93 -29.49
CA PRO A 419 15.45 -7.85 -30.61
C PRO A 419 16.33 -9.07 -30.33
#